data_AF-A0AAQ3TBP8-F1
#
_entry.id   AF-A0AAQ3TBP8-F1
#
_cell.length_a   1.000
_cell.length_b   1.000
_cell.length_c   1.000
_cell.angle_alpha   90.00
_cell.angle_beta   90.00
_cell.angle_gamma   90.00
#
_symmetry.space_group_name_H-M   'P 1'
#
loop_
_entity.id
_entity.type
_entity.pdbx_description
1 polymer ?
#
loop_
_entity_poly.entity_id
_entity_poly.type
_entity_poly.pdbx_seq_one_letter_code
_entity_poly.pdbx_strand_id
1 'polypeptide(L)'
;MEFEPTLEQEIGKGQLNDEKIKEIQELIKLDKAPGFRVDADGTVWHGDRICVPNIKSIRDLILKEAHETAYSIHPGSEKMYQDLKQKFWWYGMKREVAEYVALCDVCRRVKAEHQKPAGLLQPLKIP
;
A
#
# COMPACT_ATOMS: atom_id res chain seq x y z
N MET A 1 -6.09 14.53 29.10
CA MET A 1 -5.11 13.74 28.35
C MET A 1 -5.88 13.13 27.21
N GLU A 2 -5.89 13.79 26.06
CA GLU A 2 -6.59 13.30 24.88
C GLU A 2 -5.71 12.20 24.29
N PHE A 3 -6.17 10.94 24.33
CA PHE A 3 -5.50 9.87 23.62
C PHE A 3 -5.75 10.12 22.13
N GLU A 4 -4.68 10.36 21.37
CA GLU A 4 -4.76 10.36 19.92
C GLU A 4 -5.36 9.01 19.47
N PRO A 5 -6.38 9.01 18.61
CA PRO A 5 -6.96 7.78 18.12
C PRO A 5 -5.89 6.97 17.39
N THR A 6 -5.89 5.66 17.58
CA THR A 6 -5.00 4.77 16.83
C THR A 6 -5.32 4.84 15.33
N LEU A 7 -4.31 4.62 14.47
CA LEU A 7 -4.48 4.59 13.02
C LEU A 7 -5.60 3.61 12.58
N GLU A 8 -5.75 2.48 13.26
CA GLU A 8 -6.82 1.50 12.99
C GLU A 8 -8.22 2.07 13.27
N GLN A 9 -8.37 2.85 14.35
CA GLN A 9 -9.64 3.53 14.65
C GLN A 9 -9.96 4.63 13.64
N GLU A 10 -8.95 5.35 13.15
CA GLU A 10 -9.14 6.34 12.08
C GLU A 10 -9.55 5.68 10.76
N ILE A 11 -8.93 4.54 10.42
CA ILE A 11 -9.30 3.73 9.26
C ILE A 11 -10.76 3.26 9.38
N GLY A 12 -11.14 2.67 10.52
CA GLY A 12 -12.52 2.20 10.76
C GLY A 12 -13.56 3.30 10.62
N LYS A 13 -13.30 4.48 11.22
CA LYS A 13 -14.17 5.66 11.05
C LYS A 13 -14.24 6.14 9.60
N GLY A 14 -13.10 6.13 8.90
CA GLY A 14 -12.99 6.57 7.52
C GLY A 14 -13.76 5.67 6.53
N GLN A 15 -13.91 4.38 6.85
CA GLN A 15 -14.66 3.43 6.02
C GLN A 15 -16.14 3.79 5.87
N LEU A 16 -16.74 4.46 6.87
CA LEU A 16 -18.17 4.83 6.87
C LEU A 16 -18.58 5.68 5.67
N ASN A 17 -17.64 6.44 5.10
CA ASN A 17 -17.87 7.36 4.00
C ASN A 17 -17.24 6.89 2.67
N ASP A 18 -16.64 5.69 2.63
CA ASP A 18 -16.01 5.17 1.42
C ASP A 18 -17.00 4.34 0.60
N GLU A 19 -17.33 4.82 -0.60
CA GLU A 19 -18.28 4.17 -1.50
C GLU A 19 -17.85 2.76 -1.93
N LYS A 20 -16.55 2.51 -2.13
CA LYS A 20 -16.06 1.17 -2.48
C LYS A 20 -16.13 0.21 -1.30
N ILE A 21 -15.91 0.71 -0.09
CA ILE A 21 -16.06 -0.09 1.13
C ILE A 21 -17.55 -0.41 1.37
N LYS A 22 -18.45 0.54 1.16
CA LYS A 22 -19.90 0.28 1.21
C LYS A 22 -20.33 -0.76 0.17
N GLU A 23 -19.80 -0.68 -1.05
CA GLU A 23 -20.05 -1.70 -2.09
C GLU A 23 -19.57 -3.08 -1.62
N ILE A 24 -18.38 -3.18 -1.02
CA ILE A 24 -17.89 -4.44 -0.43
C ILE A 24 -18.84 -4.93 0.67
N GLN A 25 -19.33 -4.07 1.55
CA GLN A 25 -20.29 -4.47 2.60
C GLN A 25 -21.58 -5.04 2.02
N GLU A 26 -22.14 -4.43 0.97
CA GLU A 26 -23.31 -4.96 0.28
C GLU A 26 -23.02 -6.33 -0.38
N LEU A 27 -21.84 -6.49 -0.98
CA LEU A 27 -21.42 -7.77 -1.54
C LEU A 27 -21.20 -8.85 -0.47
N ILE A 28 -20.75 -8.49 0.74
CA ILE A 28 -20.66 -9.41 1.88
C ILE A 28 -22.07 -9.90 2.27
N LYS A 29 -23.06 -9.00 2.35
CA LYS A 29 -24.46 -9.37 2.66
C LYS A 29 -25.06 -10.32 1.62
N LEU A 30 -24.62 -10.22 0.37
CA LEU A 30 -25.04 -11.07 -0.74
C LEU A 30 -24.20 -12.34 -0.89
N ASP A 31 -23.24 -12.61 0.02
CA ASP A 31 -22.29 -13.72 -0.04
C ASP A 31 -21.46 -13.75 -1.35
N LYS A 32 -21.19 -12.57 -1.92
CA LYS A 32 -20.46 -12.36 -3.20
C LYS A 32 -19.06 -11.78 -3.04
N ALA A 33 -18.60 -11.58 -1.81
CA ALA A 33 -17.28 -11.05 -1.49
C ALA A 33 -16.43 -12.06 -0.69
N PRO A 34 -16.11 -13.24 -1.27
CA PRO A 34 -15.30 -14.23 -0.57
C PRO A 34 -13.94 -13.62 -0.19
N GLY A 35 -13.54 -13.82 1.07
CA GLY A 35 -12.30 -13.26 1.62
C GLY A 35 -12.46 -11.90 2.28
N PHE A 36 -13.63 -11.25 2.20
CA PHE A 36 -13.95 -10.09 3.02
C PHE A 36 -14.78 -10.46 4.24
N ARG A 37 -14.58 -9.74 5.34
CA ARG A 37 -15.37 -9.88 6.57
C ARG A 37 -15.58 -8.53 7.23
N VAL A 38 -16.59 -8.46 8.10
CA VAL A 38 -16.85 -7.31 8.97
C VAL A 38 -16.65 -7.76 10.41
N ASP A 39 -15.99 -6.96 11.24
CA ASP A 39 -15.84 -7.23 12.67
C ASP A 39 -17.00 -6.65 13.50
N ALA A 40 -16.92 -6.80 14.83
CA ALA A 40 -17.94 -6.30 15.76
C ALA A 40 -18.08 -4.77 15.76
N ASP A 41 -17.04 -4.04 15.34
CA ASP A 41 -17.02 -2.58 15.28
C ASP A 41 -17.49 -2.06 13.91
N GLY A 42 -17.90 -2.95 13.00
CA GLY A 42 -18.35 -2.58 11.65
C GLY A 42 -17.20 -2.31 10.67
N THR A 43 -15.95 -2.62 11.05
CA THR A 43 -14.78 -2.43 10.20
C THR A 43 -14.68 -3.58 9.20
N VAL A 44 -14.44 -3.24 7.94
CA VAL A 44 -14.24 -4.18 6.84
C VAL A 44 -12.78 -4.60 6.74
N TRP A 45 -12.58 -5.91 6.60
CA TRP A 45 -11.29 -6.57 6.48
C TRP A 45 -11.27 -7.45 5.22
N HIS A 46 -10.08 -7.61 4.64
CA HIS A 46 -9.79 -8.60 3.60
C HIS A 46 -8.83 -9.65 4.16
N GLY A 47 -9.37 -10.81 4.56
CA GLY A 47 -8.70 -11.79 5.41
C GLY A 47 -8.36 -11.16 6.77
N ASP A 48 -7.06 -11.05 7.05
CA ASP A 48 -6.52 -10.44 8.28
C ASP A 48 -6.03 -9.01 8.08
N ARG A 49 -6.38 -8.37 6.95
CA ARG A 49 -5.90 -7.04 6.58
C ARG A 49 -7.02 -6.03 6.67
N ILE A 50 -6.79 -4.91 7.35
CA ILE A 50 -7.79 -3.84 7.45
C ILE A 50 -7.91 -3.13 6.10
N CYS A 51 -9.14 -2.91 5.65
CA CYS A 51 -9.39 -2.20 4.40
C CYS A 51 -9.18 -0.69 4.60
N VAL A 52 -8.19 -0.10 3.94
CA VAL A 52 -7.91 1.33 4.06
C VAL A 52 -8.83 2.12 3.12
N PRO A 53 -9.62 3.07 3.63
CA PRO A 53 -10.50 3.88 2.79
C PRO A 53 -9.69 4.76 1.83
N ASN A 54 -10.35 5.27 0.81
CA ASN A 54 -9.84 6.21 -0.18
C ASN A 54 -9.75 7.63 0.38
N ILE A 55 -9.07 7.75 1.51
CA ILE A 55 -8.78 9.00 2.20
C ILE A 55 -7.28 9.24 2.05
N LYS A 56 -6.92 10.27 1.28
CA LYS A 56 -5.53 10.56 0.91
C LYS A 56 -4.62 10.72 2.13
N SER A 57 -5.07 11.43 3.17
CA SER A 57 -4.26 11.65 4.38
C SER A 57 -3.90 10.35 5.10
N ILE A 58 -4.84 9.40 5.21
CA ILE A 58 -4.60 8.10 5.84
C ILE A 58 -3.61 7.28 5.01
N ARG A 59 -3.83 7.20 3.69
CA ARG A 59 -2.93 6.44 2.81
C ARG A 59 -1.53 7.05 2.77
N ASP A 60 -1.42 8.37 2.68
CA ASP A 60 -0.15 9.08 2.71
C ASP A 60 0.60 8.83 4.03
N LEU A 61 -0.10 8.82 5.16
CA LEU A 61 0.49 8.52 6.47
C LEU A 61 1.06 7.10 6.49
N ILE A 62 0.29 6.10 6.06
CA ILE A 62 0.74 4.71 5.96
C ILE A 62 1.97 4.58 5.05
N LEU A 63 1.93 5.22 3.87
CA LEU A 63 3.03 5.19 2.91
C LEU A 63 4.28 5.88 3.47
N LYS A 64 4.11 7.03 4.13
CA LYS A 64 5.20 7.78 4.76
C LYS A 64 5.87 6.96 5.85
N GLU A 65 5.10 6.43 6.79
CA GLU A 65 5.64 5.63 7.90
C GLU A 65 6.40 4.40 7.39
N ALA A 66 5.84 3.66 6.42
CA ALA A 66 6.49 2.48 5.87
C ALA A 66 7.76 2.81 5.06
N HIS A 67 7.85 4.01 4.48
CA HIS A 67 9.02 4.46 3.74
C HIS A 67 10.11 5.08 4.63
N GLU A 68 9.73 5.73 5.73
CA GLU A 68 10.63 6.41 6.67
C GLU A 68 11.07 5.52 7.85
N THR A 69 10.57 4.29 7.96
CA THR A 69 10.93 3.39 9.07
C THR A 69 12.45 3.22 9.16
N ALA A 70 13.03 3.64 10.29
CA ALA A 70 14.48 3.76 10.54
C ALA A 70 15.32 2.50 10.27
N TYR A 71 14.71 1.32 10.22
CA TYR A 71 15.37 0.03 9.96
C TYR A 71 15.50 -0.34 8.48
N SER A 72 14.92 0.45 7.59
CA SER A 72 14.94 0.22 6.15
C SER A 72 15.25 1.55 5.50
N ILE A 73 16.53 1.82 5.24
CA ILE A 73 16.96 2.98 4.46
C ILE A 73 16.26 2.87 3.10
N HIS A 74 15.15 3.62 2.93
CA HIS A 74 14.39 3.74 1.69
C HIS A 74 14.08 2.39 0.99
N PRO A 75 13.14 1.58 1.51
CA PRO A 75 12.81 0.31 0.90
C PRO A 75 12.34 0.50 -0.55
N GLY A 76 12.84 -0.35 -1.45
CA GLY A 76 12.28 -0.43 -2.80
C GLY A 76 10.78 -0.79 -2.74
N SER A 77 10.05 -0.42 -3.79
CA SER A 77 8.59 -0.57 -3.90
C SER A 77 8.08 -1.98 -3.60
N GLU A 78 8.82 -3.02 -4.00
CA GLU A 78 8.42 -4.40 -3.72
C GLU A 78 8.49 -4.71 -2.22
N LYS A 79 9.59 -4.38 -1.54
CA LYS A 79 9.71 -4.60 -0.08
C LYS A 79 8.63 -3.84 0.68
N MET A 80 8.45 -2.56 0.37
CA MET A 80 7.42 -1.72 1.00
C MET A 80 6.02 -2.31 0.82
N TYR A 81 5.68 -2.81 -0.38
CA TYR A 81 4.40 -3.47 -0.63
C TYR A 81 4.26 -4.78 0.17
N GLN A 82 5.32 -5.59 0.25
CA GLN A 82 5.32 -6.85 1.01
C GLN A 82 5.12 -6.62 2.51
N ASP A 83 5.68 -5.55 3.06
CA ASP A 83 5.54 -5.20 4.47
C ASP A 83 4.12 -4.67 4.74
N LEU A 84 3.65 -3.72 3.93
CA LEU A 84 2.33 -3.11 4.12
C LEU A 84 1.19 -4.11 3.94
N LYS A 85 1.28 -5.02 2.95
CA LYS A 85 0.20 -5.99 2.67
C LYS A 85 0.00 -7.01 3.79
N GLN A 86 0.86 -7.06 4.81
CA GLN A 86 0.63 -7.93 5.97
C GLN A 86 -0.53 -7.44 6.82
N LYS A 87 -0.73 -6.11 6.87
CA LYS A 87 -1.74 -5.47 7.74
C LYS A 87 -2.80 -4.70 6.98
N PHE A 88 -2.47 -4.15 5.82
CA PHE A 88 -3.34 -3.24 5.09
C PHE A 88 -3.75 -3.80 3.74
N TRP A 89 -4.93 -3.37 3.27
CA TRP A 89 -5.41 -3.63 1.92
C TRP A 89 -6.20 -2.43 1.39
N TRP A 90 -6.00 -2.05 0.13
CA TRP A 90 -6.89 -1.16 -0.60
C TRP A 90 -6.78 -1.36 -2.11
N TYR A 91 -7.81 -0.95 -2.85
CA TYR A 91 -7.78 -0.96 -4.30
C TYR A 91 -6.64 -0.11 -4.84
N GLY A 92 -5.73 -0.73 -5.61
CA GLY A 92 -4.60 -0.04 -6.22
C GLY A 92 -3.36 0.09 -5.33
N MET A 93 -3.35 -0.51 -4.14
CA MET A 93 -2.25 -0.43 -3.17
C MET A 93 -0.85 -0.64 -3.78
N LYS A 94 -0.65 -1.69 -4.56
CA LYS A 94 0.66 -1.96 -5.19
C LYS A 94 1.10 -0.84 -6.14
N ARG A 95 0.16 -0.25 -6.89
CA ARG A 95 0.42 0.87 -7.80
C ARG A 95 0.78 2.12 -7.02
N GLU A 96 0.01 2.46 -5.99
CA GLU A 96 0.24 3.65 -5.16
C GLU A 96 1.59 3.56 -4.41
N VAL A 97 1.96 2.38 -3.92
CA VAL A 97 3.30 2.14 -3.34
C VAL A 97 4.41 2.37 -4.37
N ALA A 98 4.24 1.88 -5.60
CA ALA A 98 5.23 2.08 -6.66
C ALA A 98 5.38 3.56 -7.04
N GLU A 99 4.26 4.29 -7.17
CA GLU A 99 4.23 5.72 -7.45
C GLU A 99 4.90 6.53 -6.32
N TYR A 100 4.58 6.22 -5.07
CA TYR A 100 5.17 6.88 -3.90
C TYR A 100 6.70 6.74 -3.86
N VAL A 101 7.21 5.51 -4.02
CA VAL A 101 8.66 5.25 -4.02
C VAL A 101 9.36 5.86 -5.23
N ALA A 102 8.69 5.95 -6.39
CA ALA A 102 9.25 6.57 -7.59
C ALA A 102 9.46 8.08 -7.45
N LEU A 103 8.66 8.74 -6.61
CA LEU A 103 8.79 10.17 -6.28
C LEU A 103 9.89 10.46 -5.25
N CYS A 104 10.45 9.44 -4.60
CA CYS A 104 11.57 9.62 -3.68
C CYS A 104 12.90 9.79 -4.43
N ASP A 105 13.51 10.97 -4.30
CA ASP A 105 14.79 11.28 -4.95
C ASP A 105 15.94 10.34 -4.54
N VAL A 106 15.97 9.92 -3.26
CA VAL A 106 16.98 9.00 -2.74
C VAL A 106 16.82 7.62 -3.38
N CYS A 107 15.60 7.06 -3.35
CA CYS A 107 15.26 5.81 -4.03
C CYS A 107 15.61 5.84 -5.52
N ARG A 108 15.31 6.96 -6.19
CA ARG A 108 15.55 7.12 -7.63
C ARG A 108 17.04 7.10 -7.97
N ARG A 109 17.88 7.81 -7.20
CA ARG A 109 19.34 7.84 -7.39
C ARG A 109 19.96 6.46 -7.17
N VAL A 110 19.64 5.82 -6.04
CA VAL A 110 20.11 4.48 -5.71
C VAL A 110 19.73 3.47 -6.79
N LYS A 111 18.49 3.50 -7.30
CA LYS A 111 18.08 2.60 -8.39
C LYS A 111 18.89 2.84 -9.67
N ALA A 112 19.13 4.10 -10.05
CA ALA A 112 19.89 4.44 -11.25
C ALA A 112 21.35 3.96 -11.16
N GLU A 113 21.99 4.10 -9.99
CA GLU A 113 23.37 3.64 -9.76
C GLU A 113 23.53 2.11 -9.85
N HIS A 114 22.51 1.35 -9.46
CA HIS A 114 22.54 -0.12 -9.49
C HIS A 114 22.03 -0.74 -10.81
N GLN A 115 21.52 0.05 -11.76
CA GLN A 115 21.27 -0.48 -13.10
C GLN A 115 22.61 -0.71 -13.81
N LYS A 116 22.83 -1.92 -14.32
CA LYS A 116 23.99 -2.17 -15.18
C LYS A 116 23.92 -1.21 -16.36
N PRO A 117 25.01 -0.50 -16.73
CA PRO A 117 25.02 0.17 -18.02
C PRO A 117 24.73 -0.89 -19.08
N ALA A 118 23.74 -0.62 -19.94
CA ALA A 118 23.52 -1.46 -21.11
C ALA A 118 24.85 -1.46 -21.89
N GLY A 119 25.59 -2.57 -21.82
CA GLY A 119 26.85 -2.69 -22.53
C GLY A 119 26.60 -2.42 -24.02
N LEU A 120 27.55 -1.78 -24.69
CA LEU A 120 27.51 -1.61 -26.14
C LEU A 120 27.22 -2.97 -26.77
N LEU A 121 26.10 -3.08 -27.50
CA LEU A 121 25.77 -4.26 -28.29
C LEU A 121 26.94 -4.50 -29.25
N GLN A 122 27.78 -5.49 -28.98
CA GLN A 122 28.85 -5.84 -29.89
C GLN A 122 28.22 -6.53 -31.11
N PRO A 123 28.43 -6.01 -32.34
CA PRO A 123 27.96 -6.69 -33.53
C PRO A 123 28.68 -8.03 -33.68
N LEU A 124 27.90 -9.08 -33.96
CA LEU A 124 28.45 -10.41 -34.25
C LEU A 124 29.33 -10.32 -35.50
N LYS A 125 30.50 -10.99 -35.47
CA LYS A 125 31.39 -11.08 -36.64
C LYS A 125 30.61 -11.78 -37.76
N ILE A 126 30.44 -11.08 -38.87
CA ILE A 126 29.82 -11.62 -40.09
C ILE A 126 30.80 -12.68 -40.67
N PRO A 127 30.32 -13.88 -41.05
CA PRO A 127 31.14 -14.94 -41.66
C PRO A 127 31.75 -14.53 -43.01
#